data_AF-A0A654U784-F1
#
_entry.id   AF-A0A654U784-F1
#
_cell.length_a   1.000
_cell.length_b   1.000
_cell.length_c   1.000
_cell.angle_alpha   90.00
_cell.angle_beta   90.00
_cell.angle_gamma   90.00
#
_symmetry.space_group_name_H-M   'P 1'
#
loop_
_entity.id
_entity.type
_entity.pdbx_description
1 polymer ?
#
loop_
_entity_poly.entity_id
_entity_poly.type
_entity_poly.pdbx_seq_one_letter_code
_entity_poly.pdbx_strand_id
1 'polypeptide(L)'
;MAEIESYAPLMAYLVRSMQSGGELAKMLWQKMIDNAEEYLDEGVRAGTVKPSRDPRARARFLAITGGGGFLLYLQMHENPTDLRAALRDYAHDMVLPSLEVYTEGLLADRAMYEAFLAEAQQGEAHVG
;
A
#
# COMPACT_ATOMS: atom_id res chain seq x y z
N MET A 1 -6.96 -17.81 5.62
CA MET A 1 -5.91 -17.61 6.65
C MET A 1 -4.69 -18.50 6.40
N ALA A 2 -4.82 -19.82 6.26
CA ALA A 2 -3.69 -20.71 5.91
C ALA A 2 -2.93 -20.30 4.63
N GLU A 3 -3.61 -19.66 3.68
CA GLU A 3 -3.01 -19.16 2.44
C GLU A 3 -2.08 -17.96 2.68
N ILE A 4 -2.43 -17.04 3.58
CA ILE A 4 -1.60 -15.86 3.88
C ILE A 4 -0.28 -16.28 4.54
N GLU A 5 -0.34 -17.28 5.42
CA GLU A 5 0.84 -17.84 6.08
C GLU A 5 1.81 -18.51 5.10
N SER A 6 1.32 -19.00 3.96
CA SER A 6 2.17 -19.61 2.93
C SER A 6 3.17 -18.63 2.31
N TYR A 7 2.86 -17.32 2.34
CA TYR A 7 3.73 -16.26 1.83
C TYR A 7 4.85 -15.86 2.80
N ALA A 8 4.89 -16.40 4.02
CA ALA A 8 5.89 -16.04 5.02
C ALA A 8 7.34 -16.12 4.50
N PRO A 9 7.80 -17.18 3.80
CA PRO A 9 9.17 -17.22 3.28
C PRO A 9 9.50 -16.09 2.30
N LEU A 10 8.53 -15.73 1.44
CA LEU A 10 8.66 -14.63 0.47
C LEU A 10 8.70 -13.28 1.20
N MET A 11 7.80 -13.09 2.17
CA MET A 11 7.78 -11.87 2.98
C MET A 11 9.04 -11.70 3.81
N ALA A 12 9.63 -12.78 4.32
CA ALA A 12 10.90 -12.72 5.04
C ALA A 12 12.05 -12.24 4.15
N TYR A 13 12.06 -12.67 2.88
CA TYR A 13 13.03 -12.17 1.90
C TYR A 13 12.81 -10.68 1.63
N LEU A 14 11.57 -10.28 1.40
CA LEU A 14 11.19 -8.90 1.14
C LEU A 14 11.58 -7.96 2.29
N VAL A 15 11.25 -8.33 3.54
CA VAL A 15 11.62 -7.57 4.75
C VAL A 15 13.14 -7.36 4.80
N ARG A 16 13.93 -8.43 4.64
CA ARG A 16 15.40 -8.34 4.68
C ARG A 16 15.96 -7.46 3.56
N SER A 17 15.43 -7.59 2.34
CA SER A 17 15.85 -6.76 1.22
C SER A 17 15.53 -5.29 1.47
N MET A 18 14.33 -4.97 1.98
CA MET A 18 13.93 -3.60 2.28
C MET A 18 14.76 -2.98 3.41
N GLN A 19 15.05 -3.73 4.48
CA GLN A 19 15.89 -3.26 5.61
C GLN A 19 17.33 -2.92 5.17
N SER A 20 17.85 -3.55 4.11
CA SER A 20 19.20 -3.28 3.62
C SER A 20 19.37 -1.87 3.02
N GLY A 21 18.28 -1.23 2.56
CA GLY A 21 18.30 0.11 1.98
C GLY A 21 19.16 0.31 0.72
N GLY A 22 19.78 -0.75 0.19
CA GLY A 22 20.69 -0.69 -0.95
C GLY A 22 19.98 -0.59 -2.31
N GLU A 23 20.75 -0.61 -3.40
CA GLU A 23 20.20 -0.52 -4.76
C GLU A 23 19.18 -1.63 -5.07
N LEU A 24 19.39 -2.84 -4.54
CA LEU A 24 18.41 -3.92 -4.67
C LEU A 24 17.07 -3.58 -3.98
N ALA A 25 17.11 -2.93 -2.82
CA ALA A 25 15.91 -2.49 -2.11
C ALA A 25 15.14 -1.46 -2.94
N LYS A 26 15.86 -0.49 -3.53
CA LYS A 26 15.26 0.54 -4.40
C LYS A 26 14.63 -0.05 -5.65
N MET A 27 15.31 -1.00 -6.30
CA MET A 27 14.77 -1.69 -7.48
C MET A 27 13.54 -2.53 -7.14
N LEU A 28 13.60 -3.30 -6.05
CA LEU A 28 12.46 -4.11 -5.60
C LEU A 28 11.26 -3.22 -5.24
N TRP A 29 11.53 -2.12 -4.55
CA TRP A 29 10.55 -1.10 -4.21
C TRP A 29 9.88 -0.52 -5.45
N GLN A 30 10.66 -0.12 -6.46
CA GLN A 30 10.12 0.41 -7.72
C GLN A 30 9.24 -0.63 -8.43
N LYS A 31 9.70 -1.88 -8.50
CA LYS A 31 8.95 -2.98 -9.11
C LYS A 31 7.64 -3.28 -8.37
N MET A 32 7.61 -3.17 -7.05
CA MET A 32 6.36 -3.32 -6.28
C MET A 32 5.35 -2.23 -6.62
N ILE A 33 5.80 -0.98 -6.81
CA ILE A 33 4.91 0.10 -7.26
C ILE A 33 4.36 -0.20 -8.65
N ASP A 34 5.23 -0.62 -9.58
CA ASP A 34 4.84 -0.95 -10.95
C ASP A 34 3.78 -2.06 -10.96
N ASN A 35 4.02 -3.14 -10.20
CA ASN A 35 3.06 -4.23 -10.07
C ASN A 35 1.75 -3.78 -9.43
N ALA A 36 1.81 -2.95 -8.38
CA ALA A 36 0.61 -2.45 -7.72
C ALA A 36 -0.26 -1.60 -8.67
N GLU A 37 0.38 -0.78 -9.52
CA GLU A 37 -0.31 -0.01 -10.53
C GLU A 37 -1.03 -0.91 -11.54
N GLU A 38 -0.36 -1.95 -12.04
CA GLU A 38 -0.94 -2.91 -12.98
C GLU A 38 -2.15 -3.63 -12.38
N TYR A 39 -2.04 -4.16 -11.16
CA TYR A 39 -3.17 -4.82 -10.47
C TYR A 39 -4.33 -3.86 -10.20
N LEU A 40 -4.04 -2.60 -9.84
CA LEU A 40 -5.08 -1.61 -9.63
C LEU A 40 -5.79 -1.25 -10.96
N ASP A 41 -5.05 -1.16 -12.06
CA ASP A 41 -5.61 -0.90 -13.39
C ASP A 41 -6.48 -2.08 -13.87
N GLU A 42 -6.05 -3.32 -13.61
CA GLU A 42 -6.88 -4.51 -13.84
C GLU A 42 -8.18 -4.46 -13.03
N GLY A 43 -8.10 -4.07 -11.75
CA GLY A 43 -9.28 -3.89 -10.91
C GLY A 43 -10.23 -2.79 -11.43
N VAL A 44 -9.69 -1.71 -12.01
CA VAL A 44 -10.49 -0.67 -12.67
C VAL A 44 -11.18 -1.23 -13.90
N ARG A 45 -10.46 -1.96 -14.75
CA ARG A 45 -11.03 -2.63 -15.95
C ARG A 45 -12.11 -3.64 -15.57
N ALA A 46 -11.96 -4.35 -14.46
CA ALA A 46 -12.92 -5.30 -13.94
C ALA A 46 -14.12 -4.65 -13.20
N GLY A 47 -14.08 -3.33 -12.96
CA GLY A 47 -15.13 -2.63 -12.22
C GLY A 47 -15.12 -2.85 -10.70
N THR A 48 -14.04 -3.43 -10.15
CA THR A 48 -13.89 -3.70 -8.71
C THR A 48 -13.11 -2.60 -7.97
N VAL A 49 -12.38 -1.75 -8.70
CA VAL A 49 -11.61 -0.61 -8.17
C VAL A 49 -12.05 0.69 -8.85
N LYS A 50 -12.16 1.78 -8.09
CA LYS A 50 -12.50 3.10 -8.63
C LYS A 50 -11.36 3.62 -9.54
N PRO A 51 -11.64 4.31 -10.66
CA PRO A 51 -10.59 4.95 -11.46
C PRO A 51 -9.79 5.99 -10.63
N SER A 52 -8.54 6.25 -11.00
CA SER A 52 -7.68 7.25 -10.36
C SER A 52 -7.47 8.45 -11.28
N ARG A 53 -7.34 9.65 -10.72
CA ARG A 53 -6.78 10.81 -11.45
C ARG A 53 -5.31 10.59 -11.81
N ASP A 54 -4.57 9.95 -10.91
CA ASP A 54 -3.15 9.61 -11.05
C ASP A 54 -2.95 8.16 -10.59
N PRO A 55 -3.00 7.18 -11.50
CA PRO A 55 -2.86 5.76 -11.17
C PRO A 55 -1.52 5.44 -10.51
N ARG A 56 -0.43 5.99 -11.05
CA ARG A 56 0.93 5.81 -10.57
C ARG A 56 1.12 6.32 -9.14
N ALA A 57 0.67 7.55 -8.86
CA ALA A 57 0.79 8.12 -7.53
C ALA A 57 -0.05 7.36 -6.51
N ARG A 58 -1.25 6.91 -6.89
CA ARG A 58 -2.11 6.07 -6.03
C ARG A 58 -1.45 4.73 -5.71
N ALA A 59 -0.89 4.05 -6.71
CA ALA A 59 -0.18 2.80 -6.53
C ALA A 59 1.02 2.97 -5.59
N ARG A 60 1.82 4.04 -5.79
CA ARG A 60 2.93 4.39 -4.91
C ARG A 60 2.46 4.61 -3.47
N PHE A 61 1.41 5.39 -3.25
CA PHE A 61 0.87 5.67 -1.93
C PHE A 61 0.40 4.38 -1.22
N LEU A 62 -0.38 3.53 -1.91
CA LEU A 62 -0.88 2.28 -1.36
C LEU A 62 0.25 1.29 -1.05
N ALA A 63 1.25 1.18 -1.92
CA ALA A 63 2.41 0.35 -1.67
C ALA A 63 3.18 0.80 -0.42
N ILE A 64 3.34 2.12 -0.20
CA ILE A 64 4.10 2.65 0.95
C ILE A 64 3.32 2.43 2.23
N THR A 65 2.03 2.78 2.21
CA THR A 65 1.17 2.69 3.39
C THR A 65 0.93 1.25 3.81
N GLY A 66 0.64 0.36 2.86
CA GLY A 66 0.49 -1.08 3.14
C GLY A 66 1.81 -1.76 3.51
N GLY A 67 2.85 -1.60 2.70
CA GLY A 67 4.15 -2.23 2.93
C GLY A 67 4.86 -1.70 4.17
N GLY A 68 4.90 -0.38 4.34
CA GLY A 68 5.46 0.28 5.52
C GLY A 68 4.67 -0.01 6.79
N GLY A 69 3.33 -0.03 6.70
CA GLY A 69 2.45 -0.43 7.79
C GLY A 69 2.72 -1.85 8.28
N PHE A 70 2.87 -2.81 7.35
CA PHE A 70 3.24 -4.18 7.69
C PHE A 70 4.64 -4.28 8.32
N LEU A 71 5.64 -3.58 7.79
CA LEU A 71 7.00 -3.58 8.35
C LEU A 71 7.01 -3.05 9.79
N LEU A 72 6.27 -1.96 10.06
CA LEU A 72 6.11 -1.42 11.41
C LEU A 72 5.38 -2.40 12.32
N TYR A 73 4.28 -3.00 11.85
CA TYR A 73 3.53 -4.00 12.62
C TYR A 73 4.41 -5.18 13.00
N LEU A 74 5.17 -5.72 12.05
CA LEU A 74 6.11 -6.82 12.29
C LEU A 74 7.17 -6.45 13.32
N GLN A 75 7.74 -5.23 13.23
CA GLN A 75 8.75 -4.74 14.17
C GLN A 75 8.22 -4.63 15.60
N MET A 76 6.93 -4.33 15.76
CA MET A 76 6.25 -4.13 17.04
C MET A 76 5.53 -5.39 17.55
N HIS A 77 5.52 -6.47 16.77
CA HIS A 77 4.85 -7.72 17.11
C HIS A 77 5.50 -8.39 18.32
N GLU A 78 4.70 -9.10 19.15
CA GLU A 78 5.22 -9.81 20.34
C GLU A 78 6.30 -10.84 19.99
N ASN A 79 6.17 -11.47 18.81
CA ASN A 79 7.13 -12.43 18.29
C ASN A 79 7.52 -12.07 16.85
N PRO A 80 8.47 -11.14 16.63
CA PRO A 80 8.79 -10.60 15.31
C PRO A 80 9.55 -11.58 14.41
N THR A 81 10.07 -12.69 14.96
CA THR A 81 10.75 -13.75 14.21
C THR A 81 9.77 -14.81 13.70
N ASP A 82 8.59 -14.93 14.30
CA ASP A 82 7.50 -15.78 13.79
C ASP A 82 6.65 -15.01 12.78
N LEU A 83 7.16 -14.96 11.55
CA LEU A 83 6.50 -14.23 10.47
C LEU A 83 5.14 -14.84 10.07
N ARG A 84 4.91 -16.13 10.34
CA ARG A 84 3.60 -16.74 10.06
C ARG A 84 2.56 -16.22 11.05
N ALA A 85 2.91 -16.18 12.34
CA ALA A 85 2.07 -15.57 13.37
C ALA A 85 1.82 -14.10 13.05
N ALA A 86 2.88 -13.31 12.82
CA ALA A 86 2.75 -11.89 12.53
C ALA A 86 1.88 -11.60 11.28
N LEU A 87 1.98 -12.41 10.22
CA LEU A 87 1.11 -12.27 9.03
C LEU A 87 -0.34 -12.63 9.32
N ARG A 88 -0.59 -13.65 10.14
CA ARG A 88 -1.95 -14.04 10.55
C ARG A 88 -2.60 -12.92 11.35
N ASP A 89 -1.86 -12.39 12.32
CA ASP A 89 -2.36 -11.36 13.25
C ASP A 89 -2.55 -10.03 12.50
N TYR A 90 -1.61 -9.66 11.63
CA TYR A 90 -1.77 -8.50 10.75
C TYR A 90 -3.03 -8.61 9.87
N ALA A 91 -3.27 -9.78 9.27
CA ALA A 91 -4.46 -9.99 8.45
C ALA A 91 -5.75 -9.91 9.30
N HIS A 92 -5.74 -10.49 10.49
CA HIS A 92 -6.88 -10.41 11.41
C HIS A 92 -7.19 -8.95 11.78
N ASP A 93 -6.16 -8.18 12.13
CA ASP A 93 -6.33 -6.82 12.67
C ASP A 93 -6.62 -5.79 11.58
N MET A 94 -6.06 -5.96 10.37
CA MET A 94 -6.08 -4.91 9.34
C MET A 94 -7.09 -5.13 8.22
N VAL A 95 -7.56 -6.37 7.98
CA VAL A 95 -8.46 -6.64 6.83
C VAL A 95 -9.80 -5.94 6.98
N LEU A 96 -10.52 -6.11 8.10
CA LEU A 96 -11.85 -5.48 8.25
C LEU A 96 -11.79 -3.95 8.30
N PRO A 97 -10.90 -3.31 9.09
CA PRO A 97 -10.80 -1.85 9.11
C PRO A 97 -10.39 -1.25 7.76
N SER A 98 -9.48 -1.92 7.02
CA SER A 98 -9.10 -1.42 5.69
C SER A 98 -10.26 -1.51 4.69
N LEU A 99 -11.04 -2.60 4.71
CA LEU A 99 -12.23 -2.73 3.86
C LEU A 99 -13.28 -1.66 4.19
N GLU A 100 -13.51 -1.37 5.47
CA GLU A 100 -14.39 -0.26 5.89
C GLU A 100 -13.91 1.07 5.29
N VAL A 101 -12.64 1.43 5.52
CA VAL A 101 -12.06 2.68 5.01
C VAL A 101 -12.10 2.77 3.48
N TYR A 102 -11.80 1.69 2.76
CA TYR A 102 -11.79 1.71 1.30
C TYR A 102 -13.19 1.72 0.68
N THR A 103 -14.17 1.13 1.35
CA THR A 103 -15.55 1.03 0.84
C THR A 103 -16.36 2.27 1.19
N GLU A 104 -16.34 2.65 2.46
CA GLU A 104 -17.16 3.74 3.02
C GLU A 104 -16.45 5.10 2.94
N GLY A 105 -15.12 5.11 2.90
CA GLY A 105 -14.33 6.33 3.01
C GLY A 105 -14.20 6.79 4.47
N LEU A 106 -13.05 7.39 4.80
CA LEU A 106 -12.78 7.89 6.17
C LEU A 106 -13.28 9.32 6.41
N LEU A 107 -13.22 10.18 5.38
CA LEU A 107 -13.60 11.58 5.48
C LEU A 107 -15.10 11.75 5.18
N ALA A 108 -15.75 12.66 5.89
CA ALA A 108 -17.18 12.92 5.75
C ALA A 108 -17.58 13.46 4.35
N ASP A 109 -16.66 14.14 3.67
CA ASP A 109 -16.85 14.68 2.33
C ASP A 109 -15.52 14.85 1.58
N ARG A 110 -15.59 15.45 0.38
CA ARG A 110 -14.46 15.65 -0.54
C ARG A 110 -13.82 17.04 -0.44
N ALA A 111 -14.27 17.92 0.46
CA ALA A 111 -13.85 19.33 0.48
C ALA A 111 -12.33 19.48 0.64
N MET A 112 -11.72 18.70 1.54
CA MET A 112 -10.26 18.69 1.71
C MET A 112 -9.54 18.24 0.44
N TYR A 113 -10.03 17.17 -0.20
CA TYR A 113 -9.44 16.66 -1.42
C TYR A 113 -9.50 17.72 -2.55
N GLU A 114 -10.66 18.35 -2.75
CA GLU A 114 -10.86 19.37 -3.78
C GLU A 114 -9.97 20.61 -3.57
N ALA A 115 -9.79 21.05 -2.33
CA ALA A 115 -8.89 22.15 -1.99
C ALA A 115 -7.44 21.87 -2.43
N PHE A 116 -6.90 20.68 -2.11
CA PHE A 116 -5.54 20.29 -2.53
C PHE A 116 -5.42 20.09 -4.05
N LEU A 117 -6.48 19.62 -4.74
CA LEU A 117 -6.45 19.53 -6.20
C LEU A 117 -6.37 20.91 -6.86
N ALA A 118 -7.13 21.89 -6.33
CA ALA A 118 -7.11 23.24 -6.85
C ALA A 118 -5.74 23.90 -6.67
N GLU A 119 -5.09 23.70 -5.52
CA GLU A 119 -3.73 24.19 -5.26
C GLU A 119 -2.70 23.56 -6.22
N ALA A 120 -2.75 22.24 -6.40
CA ALA A 120 -1.83 21.54 -7.30
C ALA A 120 -1.93 22.05 -8.76
N GLN A 121 -3.15 22.31 -9.24
CA GLN A 121 -3.39 22.85 -10.59
C GLN A 121 -2.86 24.28 -10.75
N GLN A 122 -2.95 25.12 -9.70
CA GLN A 122 -2.40 26.47 -9.71
C GLN A 122 -0.86 26.44 -9.72
N GLY A 123 -0.25 25.52 -8.96
CA GLY A 123 1.20 25.31 -8.95
C GLY A 123 1.74 24.88 -10.31
N GLU A 124 1.06 23.96 -11.01
CA GLU A 124 1.42 23.56 -12.38
C GLU A 124 1.30 24.71 -13.39
N ALA A 125 0.29 25.58 -13.24
CA ALA A 125 0.07 26.73 -14.12
C ALA A 125 1.09 27.88 -13.92
N HIS A 126 1.83 27.90 -12.80
CA HIS A 126 2.88 28.91 -12.54
C HIS A 126 4.29 28.45 -12.94
N VAL A 127 4.45 27.18 -13.30
CA VAL A 127 5.73 26.59 -13.75
C VAL A 127 5.76 26.37 -15.28
N GLY A 128 4.63 26.58 -15.97
CA GLY A 128 4.49 26.47 -17.42
C GLY A 128 4.70 27.76 -18.19
#